data_AF-A0AAV5GSP1-F1
#
_entry.id   AF-A0AAV5GSP1-F1
#
_cell.length_a   1.000
_cell.length_b   1.000
_cell.length_c   1.000
_cell.angle_alpha   90.00
_cell.angle_beta   90.00
_cell.angle_gamma   90.00
#
_symmetry.space_group_name_H-M   'P 1'
#
loop_
_entity.id
_entity.type
_entity.pdbx_description
1 polymer ?
#
loop_
_entity_poly.entity_id
_entity_poly.type
_entity_poly.pdbx_seq_one_letter_code
_entity_poly.pdbx_strand_id
1 'polypeptide(L)'
;MSATDLSAFRRALGYVPARATDATLRRVLEHRIEQWASWDNGVIPHLWRRLPPHQLVNFGRGIGNFVEEIEAGHIHSASDMPTPKAVYSWLERDELVAFLDDGSSHSLAKPELSRRYAAVSGVDKRRRDAQAQHAATLSDLLESAQGRSRRASRAPLRTLATALFLPGALLALSCWALIWSLPPLGDQPHWTDYQKQWTYRNSSNVNVFERFEIRASDGSARASFIPLGATLVDFWVKDRKGEWRDVVLGYDNTTEYLADERYPYFGAVVGRYANRIADASYYDPATNARISLPANEDGQTTLHGGKWGYSRAGWKIVEKKAEKVIFGLRDEGAEGFPGTVYTLASYELLSHPTRLVTSFTSRVLPSTPPPAANAPSLPSPGDDPLPEEPKTPIMLSSHVYWNLDGYQKDEDGAGGSARDHEMWAEARRSVEVDGELIPTGKLPSIPRDSALDFSALLEDGRCATLASKLDLDETKGLCGNGCTGIDNALIYDRPERNHTQDSVLRLQSPSSGIRSLSLQVRTNQPLVHLYTTNTFRAGLYARKDSHLPRGKKREDCVEEEKWYGKNSAVAIEQEGWIDALHHPKEWDVDPFYSPARPYQWWSEYEFSTYDV
;
A
#
# COMPACT_ATOMS: atom_id res chain seq x y z
N MET A 1 10.28 -36.49 9.47
CA MET A 1 9.31 -37.34 8.75
C MET A 1 10.08 -38.39 7.97
N SER A 2 9.61 -39.64 7.95
CA SER A 2 10.16 -40.64 7.04
C SER A 2 9.72 -40.33 5.61
N ALA A 3 10.51 -40.69 4.60
CA ALA A 3 10.14 -40.51 3.19
C ALA A 3 8.81 -41.19 2.83
N THR A 4 8.42 -42.20 3.62
CA THR A 4 7.19 -42.96 3.50
C THR A 4 5.95 -42.11 3.77
N ASP A 5 5.98 -41.20 4.74
CA ASP A 5 4.83 -40.36 5.13
C ASP A 5 4.51 -39.28 4.09
N LEU A 6 5.56 -38.69 3.49
CA LEU A 6 5.41 -37.69 2.43
C LEU A 6 4.90 -38.32 1.13
N SER A 7 5.28 -39.58 0.88
CA SER A 7 4.80 -40.33 -0.28
C SER A 7 3.34 -40.81 -0.12
N ALA A 8 2.90 -41.10 1.11
CA ALA A 8 1.49 -41.38 1.42
C ALA A 8 0.62 -40.12 1.27
N PHE A 9 1.09 -38.97 1.75
CA PHE A 9 0.42 -37.68 1.58
C PHE A 9 0.30 -37.26 0.11
N ARG A 10 1.37 -37.42 -0.69
CA ARG A 10 1.33 -37.18 -2.14
C ARG A 10 0.44 -38.18 -2.89
N ARG A 11 0.33 -39.43 -2.42
CA ARG A 11 -0.63 -40.41 -2.95
C ARG A 11 -2.07 -40.04 -2.62
N ALA A 12 -2.34 -39.51 -1.42
CA ALA A 12 -3.69 -39.08 -1.01
C ALA A 12 -4.18 -37.82 -1.76
N LEU A 13 -3.28 -36.86 -2.01
CA LEU A 13 -3.59 -35.66 -2.82
C LEU A 13 -3.64 -35.94 -4.34
N GLY A 14 -3.06 -37.05 -4.80
CA GLY A 14 -2.93 -37.38 -6.22
C GLY A 14 -3.82 -38.52 -6.71
N TYR A 15 -4.74 -39.04 -5.90
CA TYR A 15 -5.63 -40.12 -6.32
C TYR A 15 -6.92 -39.56 -6.91
N VAL A 16 -7.07 -39.66 -8.24
CA VAL A 16 -8.37 -39.52 -8.91
C VAL A 16 -9.03 -40.90 -8.87
N PRO A 17 -10.20 -41.07 -8.23
CA PRO A 17 -10.82 -42.39 -8.10
C PRO A 17 -11.16 -42.96 -9.49
N ALA A 18 -10.93 -44.26 -9.67
CA ALA A 18 -11.06 -44.96 -10.96
C ALA A 18 -12.48 -44.93 -11.57
N ARG A 19 -13.49 -44.49 -10.82
CA ARG A 19 -14.88 -44.34 -11.25
C ARG A 19 -15.25 -42.95 -11.77
N ALA A 20 -14.35 -41.97 -11.71
CA ALA A 20 -14.56 -40.65 -12.31
C ALA A 20 -14.35 -40.73 -13.84
N THR A 21 -15.34 -41.26 -14.56
CA THR A 21 -15.27 -41.45 -16.02
C THR A 21 -15.52 -40.18 -16.83
N ASP A 22 -15.92 -39.07 -16.19
CA ASP A 22 -16.10 -37.78 -16.85
C ASP A 22 -14.77 -37.00 -16.91
N ALA A 23 -14.26 -36.79 -18.13
CA ALA A 23 -13.01 -36.09 -18.38
C ALA A 23 -13.01 -34.62 -17.91
N THR A 24 -14.20 -34.02 -17.77
CA THR A 24 -14.38 -32.64 -17.28
C THR A 24 -14.18 -32.59 -15.77
N LEU A 25 -14.76 -33.54 -15.04
CA LEU A 25 -14.60 -33.64 -13.58
C LEU A 25 -13.14 -33.90 -13.21
N ARG A 26 -12.45 -34.73 -14.00
CA ARG A 26 -11.03 -35.04 -13.80
C ARG A 26 -10.12 -33.83 -14.00
N ARG A 27 -10.32 -33.04 -15.06
CA ARG A 27 -9.56 -31.78 -15.28
C ARG A 27 -9.84 -30.73 -14.21
N VAL A 28 -11.09 -30.64 -13.74
CA VAL A 28 -11.46 -29.70 -12.68
C VAL A 28 -10.81 -30.11 -11.35
N LEU A 29 -10.76 -31.39 -11.04
CA LEU A 29 -10.08 -31.90 -9.84
C LEU A 29 -8.56 -31.72 -9.93
N GLU A 30 -7.92 -32.05 -11.06
CA GLU A 30 -6.48 -31.86 -11.27
C GLU A 30 -6.09 -30.37 -11.18
N HIS A 31 -6.87 -29.47 -11.81
CA HIS A 31 -6.63 -28.02 -11.74
C HIS A 31 -6.86 -27.44 -10.32
N ARG A 32 -7.83 -27.97 -9.57
CA ARG A 32 -8.10 -27.56 -8.19
C ARG A 32 -7.05 -28.10 -7.21
N ILE A 33 -6.53 -29.30 -7.43
CA ILE A 33 -5.41 -29.86 -6.67
C ILE A 33 -4.13 -29.06 -6.90
N GLU A 34 -3.86 -28.63 -8.14
CA GLU A 34 -2.77 -27.70 -8.45
C GLU A 34 -2.97 -26.33 -7.79
N GLN A 35 -4.20 -25.81 -7.78
CA GLN A 35 -4.53 -24.59 -7.04
C GLN A 35 -4.33 -24.75 -5.53
N TRP A 36 -4.70 -25.88 -4.94
CA TRP A 36 -4.47 -26.17 -3.51
C TRP A 36 -3.00 -26.37 -3.17
N ALA A 37 -2.23 -26.99 -4.06
CA ALA A 37 -0.78 -27.09 -3.94
C ALA A 37 -0.09 -25.71 -4.07
N SER A 38 -0.68 -24.78 -4.81
CA SER A 38 -0.21 -23.39 -4.95
C SER A 38 -0.70 -22.45 -3.84
N TRP A 39 -1.70 -22.86 -3.05
CA TRP A 39 -2.30 -22.06 -1.98
C TRP A 39 -1.50 -22.04 -0.68
N ASP A 40 -0.47 -22.86 -0.58
CA ASP A 40 0.25 -23.00 0.66
C ASP A 40 1.73 -22.67 0.50
N ASN A 41 2.10 -21.40 0.69
CA ASN A 41 3.48 -20.91 0.80
C ASN A 41 4.29 -21.58 1.97
N GLY A 42 4.30 -22.90 2.09
CA GLY A 42 4.98 -23.68 3.11
C GLY A 42 4.29 -23.75 4.48
N VAL A 43 3.04 -23.29 4.63
CA VAL A 43 2.29 -23.23 5.90
C VAL A 43 1.81 -24.60 6.38
N ILE A 44 1.44 -25.55 5.54
CA ILE A 44 1.08 -26.92 5.95
C ILE A 44 2.32 -27.67 6.46
N PRO A 45 3.50 -27.63 5.80
CA PRO A 45 4.75 -28.12 6.42
C PRO A 45 5.11 -27.39 7.72
N HIS A 46 4.73 -26.12 7.88
CA HIS A 46 5.04 -25.32 9.07
C HIS A 46 4.07 -25.56 10.24
N LEU A 47 2.78 -25.78 9.96
CA LEU A 47 1.73 -26.23 10.87
C LEU A 47 1.97 -27.68 11.30
N TRP A 48 2.36 -28.56 10.38
CA TRP A 48 2.71 -29.96 10.66
C TRP A 48 3.91 -30.08 11.61
N ARG A 49 4.82 -29.09 11.62
CA ARG A 49 5.93 -29.01 12.59
C ARG A 49 5.52 -28.47 13.97
N ARG A 50 4.33 -27.88 14.11
CA ARG A 50 3.89 -27.15 15.31
C ARG A 50 2.61 -27.70 15.96
N LEU A 51 1.85 -28.55 15.28
CA LEU A 51 0.65 -29.18 15.82
C LEU A 51 0.97 -30.48 16.58
N PRO A 52 0.31 -30.74 17.71
CA PRO A 52 0.49 -31.98 18.44
C PRO A 52 -0.06 -33.19 17.65
N PRO A 53 0.52 -34.40 17.79
CA PRO A 53 0.24 -35.55 16.92
C PRO A 53 -1.22 -35.97 16.78
N HIS A 54 -2.06 -35.72 17.81
CA HIS A 54 -3.47 -36.08 17.78
C HIS A 54 -4.31 -35.20 16.82
N GLN A 55 -3.92 -33.95 16.57
CA GLN A 55 -4.60 -33.08 15.61
C GLN A 55 -4.25 -33.40 14.16
N LEU A 56 -3.08 -34.01 13.92
CA LEU A 56 -2.66 -34.46 12.58
C LEU A 56 -3.42 -35.70 12.11
N VAL A 57 -3.79 -36.59 13.03
CA VAL A 57 -4.63 -37.76 12.75
C VAL A 57 -6.03 -37.34 12.33
N ASN A 58 -6.61 -36.34 12.99
CA ASN A 58 -7.95 -35.83 12.70
C ASN A 58 -8.03 -35.12 11.34
N PHE A 59 -6.97 -34.39 10.95
CA PHE A 59 -6.88 -33.79 9.62
C PHE A 59 -6.80 -34.84 8.51
N GLY A 60 -6.01 -35.91 8.71
CA GLY A 60 -5.95 -37.03 7.75
C GLY A 60 -7.28 -37.79 7.63
N ARG A 61 -8.06 -37.87 8.72
CA ARG A 61 -9.36 -38.53 8.77
C ARG A 61 -10.45 -37.74 8.03
N GLY A 62 -10.43 -36.42 8.14
CA GLY A 62 -11.36 -35.54 7.41
C GLY A 62 -11.18 -35.60 5.88
N ILE A 63 -9.96 -35.79 5.40
CA ILE A 63 -9.68 -36.02 3.98
C ILE A 63 -10.16 -37.43 3.56
N GLY A 64 -10.02 -38.44 4.42
CA GLY A 64 -10.53 -39.79 4.17
C GLY A 64 -12.05 -39.84 4.00
N ASN A 65 -12.80 -39.18 4.90
CA ASN A 65 -14.27 -39.13 4.85
C ASN A 65 -14.77 -38.42 3.57
N PHE A 66 -14.05 -37.40 3.09
CA PHE A 66 -14.38 -36.72 1.83
C PHE A 66 -14.19 -37.65 0.60
N VAL A 67 -13.16 -38.49 0.61
CA VAL A 67 -12.93 -39.48 -0.46
C VAL A 67 -13.99 -40.58 -0.41
N GLU A 68 -14.40 -41.03 0.77
CA GLU A 68 -15.47 -42.03 0.94
C GLU A 68 -16.84 -41.53 0.42
N GLU A 69 -17.19 -40.26 0.59
CA GLU A 69 -18.45 -39.69 0.06
C GLU A 69 -18.47 -39.60 -1.48
N ILE A 70 -17.30 -39.40 -2.10
CA ILE A 70 -17.14 -39.47 -3.56
C ILE A 70 -17.27 -40.92 -4.05
N GLU A 71 -16.67 -41.88 -3.33
CA GLU A 71 -16.72 -43.31 -3.69
C GLU A 71 -18.10 -43.95 -3.43
N ALA A 72 -18.84 -43.46 -2.42
CA ALA A 72 -20.23 -43.82 -2.13
C ALA A 72 -21.21 -43.27 -3.17
N GLY A 73 -20.77 -42.34 -4.02
CA GLY A 73 -21.56 -41.79 -5.11
C GLY A 73 -22.58 -40.75 -4.66
N HIS A 74 -22.31 -39.98 -3.62
CA HIS A 74 -23.20 -38.88 -3.18
C HIS A 74 -22.86 -37.53 -3.83
N ILE A 75 -21.73 -37.45 -4.53
CA ILE A 75 -21.27 -36.26 -5.25
C ILE A 75 -21.16 -36.62 -6.73
N HIS A 76 -22.06 -36.07 -7.56
CA HIS A 76 -22.18 -36.44 -8.98
C HIS A 76 -21.67 -35.35 -9.94
N SER A 77 -21.55 -34.11 -9.47
CA SER A 77 -21.18 -32.95 -10.28
C SER A 77 -20.48 -31.86 -9.46
N ALA A 78 -19.88 -30.87 -10.15
CA ALA A 78 -19.19 -29.75 -9.50
C ALA A 78 -20.11 -28.89 -8.62
N SER A 79 -21.43 -28.91 -8.85
CA SER A 79 -22.42 -28.24 -8.01
C SER A 79 -22.72 -28.97 -6.71
N ASP A 80 -22.36 -30.25 -6.61
CA ASP A 80 -22.57 -31.07 -5.40
C ASP A 80 -21.38 -30.97 -4.43
N MET A 81 -20.35 -30.20 -4.79
CA MET A 81 -19.13 -30.05 -3.98
C MET A 81 -19.42 -29.20 -2.73
N PRO A 82 -19.05 -29.68 -1.52
CA PRO A 82 -19.20 -28.90 -0.31
C PRO A 82 -18.31 -27.65 -0.35
N THR A 83 -18.83 -26.53 0.18
CA THR A 83 -18.06 -25.29 0.31
C THR A 83 -16.89 -25.49 1.29
N PRO A 84 -15.81 -24.68 1.21
CA PRO A 84 -14.70 -24.76 2.15
C PRO A 84 -15.15 -24.71 3.62
N LYS A 85 -16.19 -23.91 3.89
CA LYS A 85 -16.83 -23.80 5.21
C LYS A 85 -17.51 -25.10 5.66
N ALA A 86 -18.11 -25.85 4.74
CA ALA A 86 -18.69 -27.16 5.02
C ALA A 86 -17.61 -28.22 5.31
N VAL A 87 -16.49 -28.21 4.57
CA VAL A 87 -15.33 -29.08 4.82
C VAL A 87 -14.69 -28.78 6.18
N TYR A 88 -14.56 -27.51 6.55
CA TYR A 88 -14.11 -27.11 7.89
C TYR A 88 -15.11 -27.53 8.99
N SER A 89 -16.41 -27.43 8.73
CA SER A 89 -17.43 -27.89 9.69
C SER A 89 -17.41 -29.42 9.88
N TRP A 90 -16.94 -30.19 8.89
CA TRP A 90 -16.74 -31.64 9.02
C TRP A 90 -15.52 -31.96 9.88
N LEU A 91 -14.48 -31.13 9.84
CA LEU A 91 -13.32 -31.24 10.72
C LEU A 91 -13.66 -30.89 12.18
N GLU A 92 -14.61 -29.97 12.41
CA GLU A 92 -15.04 -29.56 13.76
C GLU A 92 -16.12 -30.47 14.38
N ARG A 93 -16.91 -31.19 13.57
CA ARG A 93 -18.00 -32.05 14.09
C ARG A 93 -17.49 -33.21 14.95
N ASP A 94 -16.25 -33.66 14.76
CA ASP A 94 -15.68 -34.77 15.53
C ASP A 94 -15.13 -34.35 16.91
N GLU A 95 -15.01 -33.05 17.22
CA GLU A 95 -14.63 -32.60 18.57
C GLU A 95 -15.81 -32.61 19.57
N LEU A 96 -17.06 -32.63 19.10
CA LEU A 96 -18.23 -32.60 19.99
C LEU A 96 -18.65 -33.98 20.52
N VAL A 97 -18.18 -35.08 19.91
CA VAL A 97 -18.52 -36.45 20.32
C VAL A 97 -17.44 -37.06 21.22
N ALA A 98 -16.17 -36.65 21.09
CA ALA A 98 -15.08 -37.16 21.94
C ALA A 98 -14.94 -36.45 23.30
N PHE A 99 -15.50 -35.24 23.46
CA PHE A 99 -15.48 -34.53 24.75
C PHE A 99 -16.52 -35.06 25.76
N LEU A 100 -17.53 -35.79 25.30
CA LEU A 100 -18.58 -36.33 26.17
C LEU A 100 -18.28 -37.73 26.73
N ASP A 101 -17.15 -38.36 26.38
CA ASP A 101 -16.92 -39.78 26.69
C ASP A 101 -15.62 -40.12 27.44
N ASP A 102 -14.79 -39.16 27.85
CA ASP A 102 -13.67 -39.43 28.77
C ASP A 102 -13.77 -38.59 30.05
N GLY A 103 -14.52 -39.13 31.00
CA GLY A 103 -14.50 -38.67 32.37
C GLY A 103 -13.22 -39.12 33.07
N SER A 104 -12.26 -38.22 33.27
CA SER A 104 -11.35 -38.30 34.41
C SER A 104 -10.65 -36.98 34.77
N SER A 105 -10.46 -36.84 36.07
CA SER A 105 -9.95 -35.72 36.86
C SER A 105 -8.47 -35.36 36.66
N HIS A 106 -8.09 -34.07 36.74
CA HIS A 106 -7.23 -33.52 37.82
C HIS A 106 -6.80 -32.05 37.62
N SER A 107 -6.55 -31.40 38.76
CA SER A 107 -6.19 -30.00 39.02
C SER A 107 -4.81 -29.56 38.49
N LEU A 108 -4.63 -28.27 38.18
CA LEU A 108 -3.65 -27.38 38.85
C LEU A 108 -3.73 -25.90 38.37
N ALA A 109 -3.98 -25.03 39.35
CA ALA A 109 -3.53 -23.64 39.59
C ALA A 109 -3.59 -22.54 38.50
N LYS A 110 -4.60 -21.67 38.64
CA LYS A 110 -4.69 -20.29 38.10
C LYS A 110 -4.22 -19.27 39.16
N PRO A 111 -3.06 -18.59 39.00
CA PRO A 111 -3.01 -17.17 39.39
C PRO A 111 -2.21 -16.21 38.47
N GLU A 112 -1.68 -16.63 37.32
CA GLU A 112 -0.95 -15.70 36.41
C GLU A 112 -1.81 -15.05 35.32
N LEU A 113 -2.94 -15.66 34.95
CA LEU A 113 -3.84 -15.12 33.91
C LEU A 113 -4.65 -13.89 34.37
N SER A 114 -4.90 -13.74 35.67
CA SER A 114 -5.66 -12.60 36.20
C SER A 114 -4.87 -11.29 36.26
N ARG A 115 -3.53 -11.32 36.25
CA ARG A 115 -2.71 -10.09 36.26
C ARG A 115 -2.50 -9.49 34.87
N ARG A 116 -2.58 -10.29 33.80
CA ARG A 116 -2.41 -9.79 32.42
C ARG A 116 -3.66 -9.15 31.81
N TYR A 117 -4.84 -9.37 32.41
CA TYR A 117 -6.09 -8.74 31.96
C TYR A 117 -6.33 -7.33 32.51
N ALA A 118 -5.57 -6.89 33.53
CA ALA A 118 -5.79 -5.62 34.23
C ALA A 118 -5.06 -4.40 33.63
N ALA A 119 -4.30 -4.57 32.53
CA ALA A 119 -3.47 -3.49 31.96
C ALA A 119 -4.01 -2.90 30.64
N VAL A 120 -5.18 -3.34 30.14
CA VAL A 120 -5.66 -3.00 28.78
C VAL A 120 -6.95 -2.14 28.77
N SER A 121 -7.42 -1.60 29.88
CA SER A 121 -8.66 -0.80 29.92
C SER A 121 -8.54 0.56 30.62
N GLY A 122 -7.72 1.45 30.05
CA GLY A 122 -7.64 2.88 30.42
C GLY A 122 -8.77 3.77 29.88
N VAL A 123 -9.77 3.22 29.19
CA VAL A 123 -10.80 4.02 28.48
C VAL A 123 -12.11 4.20 29.27
N ASP A 124 -12.29 3.56 30.43
CA ASP A 124 -13.60 3.48 31.09
C ASP A 124 -13.73 4.33 32.37
N LYS A 125 -13.27 5.58 32.36
CA LYS A 125 -13.48 6.52 33.50
C LYS A 125 -14.73 7.39 33.35
N ARG A 126 -15.15 7.74 32.11
CA ARG A 126 -16.41 8.50 31.87
C ARG A 126 -17.67 7.62 31.83
N ARG A 127 -17.52 6.30 31.67
CA ARG A 127 -18.63 5.33 31.66
C ARG A 127 -18.99 4.84 33.06
N ARG A 128 -18.05 4.91 34.02
CA ARG A 128 -18.26 4.55 35.43
C ARG A 128 -19.11 5.60 36.19
N ASP A 129 -18.99 6.88 35.85
CA ASP A 129 -19.81 7.92 36.50
C ASP A 129 -21.29 7.85 36.06
N ALA A 130 -21.57 7.32 34.87
CA ALA A 130 -22.94 7.06 34.40
C ALA A 130 -23.56 5.75 34.96
N GLN A 131 -22.74 4.78 35.37
CA GLN A 131 -23.22 3.52 35.96
C GLN A 131 -23.34 3.58 37.50
N ALA A 132 -22.69 4.53 38.16
CA ALA A 132 -22.84 4.77 39.60
C ALA A 132 -24.22 5.33 40.00
N GLN A 133 -24.96 5.95 39.06
CA GLN A 133 -26.33 6.44 39.31
C GLN A 133 -27.42 5.35 39.17
N HIS A 134 -27.11 4.18 38.61
CA HIS A 134 -28.05 3.05 38.52
C HIS A 134 -27.85 1.99 39.62
N ALA A 135 -26.72 1.98 40.31
CA ALA A 135 -26.46 1.05 41.41
C ALA A 135 -27.02 1.53 42.77
N ALA A 136 -27.32 2.83 42.92
CA ALA A 136 -27.93 3.38 44.13
C ALA A 136 -29.42 3.03 44.28
N THR A 137 -30.12 2.63 43.20
CA THR A 137 -31.56 2.33 43.23
C THR A 137 -31.87 0.86 43.52
N LEU A 138 -30.88 -0.05 43.46
CA LEU A 138 -31.07 -1.49 43.72
C LEU A 138 -30.73 -1.91 45.16
N SER A 139 -29.93 -1.11 45.88
CA SER A 139 -29.63 -1.35 47.30
C SER A 139 -30.82 -1.02 48.21
N ASP A 140 -31.57 0.03 47.89
CA ASP A 140 -32.75 0.47 48.66
C ASP A 140 -33.97 -0.47 48.53
N LEU A 141 -34.03 -1.28 47.45
CA LEU A 141 -35.08 -2.30 47.25
C LEU A 141 -34.80 -3.62 47.98
N LEU A 142 -33.54 -3.90 48.34
CA LEU A 142 -33.15 -5.14 49.02
C LEU A 142 -33.17 -5.03 50.55
N GLU A 143 -33.09 -3.83 51.13
CA GLU A 143 -33.30 -3.62 52.57
C GLU A 143 -34.80 -3.65 52.99
N SER A 144 -35.75 -3.50 52.05
CA SER A 144 -37.19 -3.57 52.37
C SER A 144 -37.77 -5.00 52.42
N ALA A 145 -37.01 -6.03 52.06
CA ALA A 145 -37.52 -7.40 51.90
C ALA A 145 -37.08 -8.40 53.00
N GLN A 146 -36.15 -8.04 53.90
CA GLN A 146 -35.67 -8.93 54.98
C GLN A 146 -36.33 -8.73 56.36
N GLY A 147 -37.31 -7.83 56.49
CA GLY A 147 -38.00 -7.58 57.75
C GLY A 147 -39.43 -8.11 57.82
N ARG A 148 -39.66 -9.45 57.81
CA ARG A 148 -40.87 -10.09 58.38
C ARG A 148 -40.78 -11.62 58.32
N SER A 149 -40.43 -12.24 59.45
CA SER A 149 -40.68 -13.67 59.70
C SER A 149 -41.98 -13.83 60.49
N ARG A 150 -42.86 -14.77 60.11
CA ARG A 150 -43.30 -15.91 60.94
C ARG A 150 -44.57 -16.60 60.42
N ARG A 151 -44.48 -17.93 60.48
CA ARG A 151 -45.53 -18.95 60.68
C ARG A 151 -46.32 -19.51 59.48
N ALA A 152 -45.96 -20.78 59.22
CA ALA A 152 -46.82 -21.97 59.28
C ALA A 152 -47.52 -22.48 58.01
N SER A 153 -47.24 -23.77 57.78
CA SER A 153 -48.11 -24.84 57.28
C SER A 153 -47.95 -25.32 55.82
N ARG A 154 -48.21 -26.61 55.69
CA ARG A 154 -47.87 -27.58 54.63
C ARG A 154 -48.54 -27.30 53.28
N ALA A 155 -47.83 -27.49 52.16
CA ALA A 155 -48.40 -27.84 50.84
C ALA A 155 -47.30 -28.33 49.86
N PRO A 156 -47.63 -29.07 48.78
CA PRO A 156 -46.89 -30.26 48.33
C PRO A 156 -45.89 -30.04 47.17
N LEU A 157 -45.07 -31.07 46.94
CA LEU A 157 -43.96 -31.32 45.99
C LEU A 157 -44.07 -30.84 44.51
N ARG A 158 -44.99 -29.93 44.14
CA ARG A 158 -45.07 -29.35 42.80
C ARG A 158 -44.33 -28.02 42.63
N THR A 159 -43.80 -27.42 43.69
CA THR A 159 -43.08 -26.12 43.65
C THR A 159 -41.56 -26.24 43.47
N LEU A 160 -41.02 -27.45 43.34
CA LEU A 160 -39.59 -27.65 43.07
C LEU A 160 -39.27 -27.83 41.57
N ALA A 161 -40.26 -28.16 40.74
CA ALA A 161 -40.08 -28.25 39.29
C ALA A 161 -40.08 -26.86 38.62
N THR A 162 -40.80 -25.86 39.16
CA THR A 162 -40.76 -24.48 38.64
C THR A 162 -39.57 -23.66 39.16
N ALA A 163 -38.92 -24.08 40.25
CA ALA A 163 -37.77 -23.39 40.84
C ALA A 163 -36.43 -23.70 40.14
N LEU A 164 -36.36 -24.72 39.27
CA LEU A 164 -35.18 -25.04 38.46
C LEU A 164 -35.33 -24.63 36.99
N PHE A 165 -36.57 -24.48 36.49
CA PHE A 165 -36.80 -24.02 35.13
C PHE A 165 -36.75 -22.49 34.97
N LEU A 166 -37.11 -21.69 35.99
CA LEU A 166 -37.02 -20.24 35.88
C LEU A 166 -35.57 -19.68 35.92
N PRO A 167 -34.64 -20.16 36.77
CA PRO A 167 -33.25 -19.71 36.73
C PRO A 167 -32.55 -20.16 35.45
N GLY A 168 -32.85 -21.37 34.95
CA GLY A 168 -32.32 -21.90 33.69
C GLY A 168 -32.86 -21.16 32.46
N ALA A 169 -34.15 -20.81 32.45
CA ALA A 169 -34.75 -20.02 31.38
C ALA A 169 -34.32 -18.55 31.43
N LEU A 170 -34.10 -17.98 32.62
CA LEU A 170 -33.55 -16.63 32.78
C LEU A 170 -32.05 -16.58 32.46
N LEU A 171 -31.27 -17.63 32.75
CA LEU A 171 -29.89 -17.77 32.24
C LEU A 171 -29.88 -17.98 30.73
N ALA A 172 -30.77 -18.78 30.17
CA ALA A 172 -30.89 -18.96 28.73
C ALA A 172 -31.32 -17.65 28.03
N LEU A 173 -32.26 -16.89 28.61
CA LEU A 173 -32.72 -15.59 28.09
C LEU A 173 -31.72 -14.46 28.30
N SER A 174 -30.95 -14.47 29.39
CA SER A 174 -29.86 -13.51 29.61
C SER A 174 -28.63 -13.85 28.79
N CYS A 175 -28.34 -15.13 28.53
CA CYS A 175 -27.36 -15.55 27.53
C CYS A 175 -27.86 -15.21 26.12
N TRP A 176 -29.15 -15.39 25.80
CA TRP A 176 -29.75 -14.97 24.53
C TRP A 176 -29.70 -13.46 24.35
N ALA A 177 -30.00 -12.69 25.40
CA ALA A 177 -29.92 -11.24 25.40
C ALA A 177 -28.47 -10.75 25.34
N LEU A 178 -27.51 -11.44 25.96
CA LEU A 178 -26.06 -11.18 25.80
C LEU A 178 -25.57 -11.51 24.39
N ILE A 179 -26.08 -12.58 23.77
CA ILE A 179 -25.75 -12.94 22.37
C ILE A 179 -26.29 -11.89 21.38
N TRP A 180 -27.39 -11.20 21.69
CA TRP A 180 -27.97 -10.13 20.86
C TRP A 180 -27.60 -8.70 21.27
N SER A 181 -27.02 -8.48 22.45
CA SER A 181 -26.53 -7.17 22.94
C SER A 181 -25.02 -7.03 22.89
N LEU A 182 -24.29 -8.14 22.66
CA LEU A 182 -23.05 -8.06 21.90
C LEU A 182 -23.42 -7.47 20.53
N PRO A 183 -22.64 -6.52 19.99
CA PRO A 183 -22.77 -6.22 18.56
C PRO A 183 -22.73 -7.58 17.83
N PRO A 184 -23.39 -7.72 16.65
CA PRO A 184 -23.17 -8.93 15.85
C PRO A 184 -21.67 -9.21 15.90
N LEU A 185 -21.28 -10.45 16.17
CA LEU A 185 -19.90 -10.91 15.98
C LEU A 185 -19.59 -10.61 14.51
N GLY A 186 -19.24 -9.36 14.27
CA GLY A 186 -18.84 -8.79 13.02
C GLY A 186 -17.51 -9.43 12.76
N ASP A 187 -17.48 -10.18 11.67
CA ASP A 187 -16.32 -10.38 10.83
C ASP A 187 -15.05 -10.62 11.65
N GLN A 188 -15.01 -11.76 12.35
CA GLN A 188 -13.73 -12.49 12.38
C GLN A 188 -13.39 -12.70 10.90
N PRO A 189 -12.26 -12.20 10.38
CA PRO A 189 -12.00 -12.27 8.96
C PRO A 189 -12.01 -13.73 8.58
N HIS A 190 -13.07 -14.14 7.89
CA HIS A 190 -13.12 -15.45 7.29
C HIS A 190 -11.95 -15.49 6.31
N TRP A 191 -11.36 -16.65 6.01
CA TRP A 191 -10.31 -16.72 4.97
C TRP A 191 -10.81 -16.21 3.60
N THR A 192 -12.13 -16.05 3.41
CA THR A 192 -12.76 -15.33 2.30
C THR A 192 -12.63 -13.80 2.39
N ASP A 193 -12.39 -13.20 3.56
CA ASP A 193 -12.06 -11.77 3.75
C ASP A 193 -10.59 -11.45 3.44
N TYR A 194 -9.70 -12.46 3.46
CA TYR A 194 -8.38 -12.37 2.81
C TYR A 194 -8.49 -12.33 1.28
N GLN A 195 -9.68 -12.59 0.74
CA GLN A 195 -10.13 -12.18 -0.57
C GLN A 195 -11.18 -11.06 -0.47
N LYS A 196 -10.91 -9.99 0.29
CA LYS A 196 -11.04 -8.67 -0.37
C LYS A 196 -10.19 -8.80 -1.62
N GLN A 197 -10.81 -9.28 -2.70
CA GLN A 197 -10.27 -9.24 -4.05
C GLN A 197 -9.92 -7.78 -4.20
N TRP A 198 -8.65 -7.45 -4.00
CA TRP A 198 -8.16 -6.17 -4.40
C TRP A 198 -8.54 -6.11 -5.89
N THR A 199 -9.55 -5.31 -6.22
CA THR A 199 -9.98 -5.09 -7.61
C THR A 199 -8.99 -4.11 -8.23
N TYR A 200 -7.71 -4.45 -8.20
CA TYR A 200 -6.64 -3.71 -8.84
C TYR A 200 -6.20 -4.49 -10.08
N ARG A 201 -5.72 -3.75 -11.07
CA ARG A 201 -5.24 -4.35 -12.31
C ARG A 201 -3.91 -5.02 -12.05
N ASN A 202 -3.91 -6.34 -11.94
CA ASN A 202 -2.68 -7.09 -11.78
C ASN A 202 -2.29 -7.77 -13.10
N SER A 203 -1.24 -7.26 -13.73
CA SER A 203 -0.61 -7.91 -14.89
C SER A 203 0.71 -8.60 -14.53
N SER A 204 1.14 -8.57 -13.27
CA SER A 204 2.44 -9.09 -12.84
C SER A 204 2.60 -10.58 -13.12
N ASN A 205 3.81 -10.98 -13.49
CA ASN A 205 4.23 -12.38 -13.69
C ASN A 205 4.75 -13.04 -12.40
N VAL A 206 4.80 -12.29 -11.30
CA VAL A 206 5.24 -12.72 -9.97
C VAL A 206 4.27 -12.18 -8.91
N ASN A 207 4.45 -12.55 -7.64
CA ASN A 207 3.69 -11.91 -6.56
C ASN A 207 4.01 -10.41 -6.53
N VAL A 208 2.99 -9.55 -6.61
CA VAL A 208 3.17 -8.08 -6.69
C VAL A 208 3.80 -7.47 -5.44
N PHE A 209 3.80 -8.20 -4.33
CA PHE A 209 4.39 -7.81 -3.06
C PHE A 209 5.78 -8.41 -2.83
N GLU A 210 6.26 -9.23 -3.76
CA GLU A 210 7.61 -9.80 -3.71
C GLU A 210 8.64 -8.69 -3.89
N ARG A 211 9.64 -8.67 -3.01
CA ARG A 211 10.70 -7.67 -3.00
C ARG A 211 11.87 -8.11 -3.88
N PHE A 212 12.32 -7.21 -4.75
CA PHE A 212 13.43 -7.41 -5.68
C PHE A 212 14.51 -6.38 -5.41
N GLU A 213 15.71 -6.84 -5.07
CA GLU A 213 16.85 -5.96 -4.80
C GLU A 213 17.75 -5.84 -6.04
N ILE A 214 18.26 -4.62 -6.27
CA ILE A 214 19.41 -4.32 -7.12
C ILE A 214 20.53 -3.68 -6.28
N ARG A 215 21.77 -3.81 -6.71
CA ARG A 215 22.97 -3.32 -6.00
C ARG A 215 23.90 -2.59 -6.97
N ALA A 216 24.59 -1.56 -6.49
CA ALA A 216 25.72 -1.01 -7.20
C ALA A 216 26.84 -2.06 -7.24
N SER A 217 27.58 -2.13 -8.34
CA SER A 217 28.63 -3.15 -8.56
C SER A 217 29.79 -3.10 -7.54
N ASP A 218 30.04 -1.93 -6.96
CA ASP A 218 31.04 -1.70 -5.90
C ASP A 218 30.48 -1.87 -4.47
N GLY A 219 29.19 -2.18 -4.34
CA GLY A 219 28.50 -2.29 -3.06
C GLY A 219 28.28 -0.97 -2.32
N SER A 220 28.40 0.17 -3.01
CA SER A 220 28.16 1.52 -2.45
C SER A 220 26.68 1.80 -2.12
N ALA A 221 25.77 1.14 -2.84
CA ALA A 221 24.33 1.30 -2.68
C ALA A 221 23.57 0.02 -2.97
N ARG A 222 22.34 -0.06 -2.45
CA ARG A 222 21.34 -1.07 -2.80
C ARG A 222 19.95 -0.46 -2.78
N ALA A 223 19.07 -0.98 -3.62
CA ALA A 223 17.69 -0.51 -3.73
C ALA A 223 16.76 -1.71 -3.85
N SER A 224 15.61 -1.66 -3.19
CA SER A 224 14.60 -2.71 -3.28
C SER A 224 13.32 -2.20 -3.92
N PHE A 225 12.70 -3.04 -4.75
CA PHE A 225 11.50 -2.74 -5.49
C PHE A 225 10.43 -3.80 -5.29
N ILE A 226 9.16 -3.45 -5.52
CA ILE A 226 8.06 -4.40 -5.67
C ILE A 226 7.32 -4.18 -7.00
N PRO A 227 6.74 -5.23 -7.63
CA PRO A 227 6.01 -5.07 -8.89
C PRO A 227 4.74 -4.23 -8.79
N LEU A 228 4.11 -4.14 -7.60
CA LEU A 228 3.01 -3.20 -7.39
C LEU A 228 3.53 -1.76 -7.57
N GLY A 229 2.98 -1.04 -8.55
CA GLY A 229 3.37 0.34 -8.86
C GLY A 229 4.80 0.52 -9.35
N ALA A 230 5.52 -0.57 -9.66
CA ALA A 230 6.98 -0.56 -9.86
C ALA A 230 7.71 0.19 -8.72
N THR A 231 7.25 -0.01 -7.48
CA THR A 231 7.54 0.86 -6.34
C THR A 231 8.95 0.67 -5.80
N LEU A 232 9.67 1.76 -5.56
CA LEU A 232 10.90 1.80 -4.77
C LEU A 232 10.55 1.74 -3.27
N VAL A 233 10.94 0.66 -2.59
CA VAL A 233 10.58 0.38 -1.19
C VAL A 233 11.64 0.88 -0.20
N ASP A 234 12.89 0.70 -0.56
CA ASP A 234 14.04 1.16 0.21
C ASP A 234 15.21 1.50 -0.72
N PHE A 235 16.01 2.47 -0.30
CA PHE A 235 17.20 2.90 -1.01
C PHE A 235 18.28 3.18 0.01
N TRP A 236 19.27 2.30 0.03
CA TRP A 236 20.34 2.34 1.00
C TRP A 236 21.61 2.90 0.37
N VAL A 237 22.17 3.91 1.02
CA VAL A 237 23.49 4.47 0.74
C VAL A 237 24.31 4.55 2.01
N LYS A 238 25.63 4.63 1.87
CA LYS A 238 26.50 4.87 3.01
C LYS A 238 26.62 6.37 3.26
N ASP A 239 26.52 6.75 4.54
CA ASP A 239 26.96 8.06 4.98
C ASP A 239 28.50 8.14 4.96
N ARG A 240 29.05 9.28 5.36
CA ARG A 240 30.50 9.50 5.42
C ARG A 240 31.21 8.65 6.48
N LYS A 241 30.52 8.13 7.50
CA LYS A 241 31.08 7.13 8.44
C LYS A 241 31.17 5.73 7.81
N GLY A 242 30.67 5.56 6.57
CA GLY A 242 30.52 4.25 5.93
C GLY A 242 29.29 3.48 6.39
N GLU A 243 28.41 4.13 7.15
CA GLU A 243 27.25 3.51 7.78
C GLU A 243 26.03 3.59 6.87
N TRP A 244 25.27 2.51 6.77
CA TRP A 244 24.08 2.45 5.94
C TRP A 244 22.96 3.39 6.43
N ARG A 245 22.31 4.06 5.47
CA ARG A 245 21.08 4.84 5.63
C ARG A 245 20.10 4.46 4.55
N ASP A 246 18.90 4.08 4.97
CA ASP A 246 17.73 4.03 4.11
C ASP A 246 17.20 5.46 4.00
N VAL A 247 17.20 6.03 2.79
CA VAL A 247 16.93 7.46 2.59
C VAL A 247 15.57 7.74 1.96
N VAL A 248 14.73 6.72 1.83
CA VAL A 248 13.38 6.83 1.23
C VAL A 248 12.33 6.27 2.16
N LEU A 249 11.17 6.93 2.28
CA LEU A 249 10.06 6.42 3.08
C LEU A 249 9.37 5.23 2.40
N GLY A 250 8.66 4.44 3.19
CA GLY A 250 7.96 3.26 2.74
C GLY A 250 7.42 2.42 3.89
N TYR A 251 7.03 1.18 3.58
CA TYR A 251 6.57 0.17 4.55
C TYR A 251 7.49 -1.06 4.54
N ASP A 252 7.73 -1.64 5.72
CA ASP A 252 8.41 -2.93 5.81
C ASP A 252 7.53 -4.08 5.32
N ASN A 253 6.25 -4.07 5.71
CA ASN A 253 5.24 -4.99 5.21
C ASN A 253 4.78 -4.55 3.82
N THR A 254 5.16 -5.28 2.78
CA THR A 254 4.88 -4.91 1.39
C THR A 254 3.38 -4.94 1.05
N THR A 255 2.53 -5.61 1.84
CA THR A 255 1.06 -5.59 1.61
C THR A 255 0.43 -4.25 1.97
N GLU A 256 1.05 -3.45 2.84
CA GLU A 256 0.57 -2.11 3.22
C GLU A 256 0.57 -1.13 2.03
N TYR A 257 1.44 -1.35 1.04
CA TYR A 257 1.43 -0.59 -0.21
C TYR A 257 0.14 -0.76 -1.03
N LEU A 258 -0.74 -1.69 -0.67
CA LEU A 258 -2.09 -1.74 -1.24
C LEU A 258 -3.16 -1.59 -0.16
N ALA A 259 -2.86 -2.03 1.07
CA ALA A 259 -3.80 -2.05 2.17
C ALA A 259 -4.07 -0.71 2.86
N ASP A 260 -3.11 0.22 2.82
CA ASP A 260 -3.30 1.53 3.40
C ASP A 260 -4.30 2.35 2.56
N GLU A 261 -5.50 2.54 3.10
CA GLU A 261 -6.57 3.30 2.44
C GLU A 261 -6.21 4.79 2.23
N ARG A 262 -5.31 5.35 3.05
CA ARG A 262 -4.83 6.73 2.92
C ARG A 262 -3.86 6.88 1.75
N TYR A 263 -3.14 5.81 1.45
CA TYR A 263 -2.33 5.63 0.25
C TYR A 263 -1.46 6.83 -0.16
N PRO A 264 -0.35 7.07 0.56
CA PRO A 264 0.53 8.21 0.29
C PRO A 264 1.47 7.98 -0.90
N TYR A 265 1.16 7.06 -1.82
CA TYR A 265 1.94 6.78 -3.04
C TYR A 265 3.44 6.47 -2.84
N PHE A 266 3.88 6.07 -1.63
CA PHE A 266 5.31 5.91 -1.29
C PHE A 266 6.12 5.20 -2.39
N GLY A 267 7.00 5.94 -3.07
CA GLY A 267 7.96 5.41 -4.02
C GLY A 267 7.39 4.82 -5.31
N ALA A 268 6.08 4.91 -5.54
CA ALA A 268 5.41 4.31 -6.69
C ALA A 268 5.54 5.18 -7.95
N VAL A 269 5.45 4.54 -9.12
CA VAL A 269 5.22 5.26 -10.38
C VAL A 269 3.76 5.71 -10.43
N VAL A 270 3.53 7.01 -10.55
CA VAL A 270 2.19 7.60 -10.69
C VAL A 270 1.87 7.86 -12.17
N GLY A 271 0.61 7.64 -12.55
CA GLY A 271 0.16 7.67 -13.95
C GLY A 271 -1.24 7.06 -14.14
N ARG A 272 -1.87 7.16 -15.31
CA ARG A 272 -1.31 7.58 -16.62
C ARG A 272 -0.99 9.09 -16.69
N TYR A 273 -1.59 9.89 -15.82
CA TYR A 273 -1.32 11.32 -15.65
C TYR A 273 -1.01 11.61 -14.18
N ALA A 274 0.22 12.02 -13.87
CA ALA A 274 0.64 12.41 -12.53
C ALA A 274 -0.06 13.72 -12.10
N ASN A 275 -0.08 14.02 -10.81
CA ASN A 275 -0.73 15.21 -10.28
C ASN A 275 -2.22 15.34 -10.71
N ARG A 276 -2.77 16.55 -10.71
CA ARG A 276 -4.21 16.80 -10.90
C ARG A 276 -4.60 17.05 -12.37
N ILE A 277 -5.79 16.58 -12.71
CA ILE A 277 -6.60 17.03 -13.85
C ILE A 277 -7.86 17.69 -13.29
N ALA A 278 -8.08 18.96 -13.64
CA ALA A 278 -9.22 19.74 -13.17
C ALA A 278 -10.56 19.12 -13.62
N ASP A 279 -11.60 19.28 -12.80
CA ASP A 279 -12.97 18.79 -13.05
C ASP A 279 -13.07 17.28 -13.40
N ALA A 280 -12.03 16.51 -13.07
CA ALA A 280 -11.85 15.10 -13.43
C ALA A 280 -12.24 14.83 -14.90
N SER A 281 -11.93 15.74 -15.81
CA SER A 281 -12.29 15.60 -17.22
C SER A 281 -11.41 16.47 -18.10
N TYR A 282 -11.43 16.23 -19.41
CA TYR A 282 -10.81 17.10 -20.40
C TYR A 282 -11.51 16.92 -21.75
N TYR A 283 -11.20 17.76 -22.73
CA TYR A 283 -11.73 17.61 -24.10
C TYR A 283 -10.70 16.94 -25.01
N ASP A 284 -11.13 15.89 -25.70
CA ASP A 284 -10.31 15.24 -26.72
C ASP A 284 -10.01 16.23 -27.86
N PRO A 285 -8.74 16.44 -28.25
CA PRO A 285 -8.36 17.51 -29.17
C PRO A 285 -8.81 17.26 -30.61
N ALA A 286 -9.09 16.00 -30.98
CA ALA A 286 -9.52 15.63 -32.33
C ALA A 286 -11.04 15.72 -32.49
N THR A 287 -11.76 15.20 -31.51
CA THR A 287 -13.23 15.06 -31.57
C THR A 287 -13.98 16.16 -30.84
N ASN A 288 -13.28 16.94 -29.99
CA ASN A 288 -13.85 17.88 -29.04
C ASN A 288 -14.89 17.24 -28.09
N ALA A 289 -14.84 15.91 -27.94
CA ALA A 289 -15.69 15.18 -27.00
C ALA A 289 -15.13 15.31 -25.59
N ARG A 290 -16.01 15.48 -24.60
CA ARG A 290 -15.61 15.48 -23.19
C ARG A 290 -15.28 14.05 -22.76
N ILE A 291 -14.08 13.86 -22.23
CA ILE A 291 -13.63 12.62 -21.58
C ILE A 291 -13.75 12.82 -20.08
N SER A 292 -14.57 11.99 -19.42
CA SER A 292 -14.71 11.96 -17.96
C SER A 292 -13.81 10.91 -17.35
N LEU A 293 -13.10 11.29 -16.29
CA LEU A 293 -12.19 10.48 -15.52
C LEU A 293 -12.70 10.34 -14.07
N PRO A 294 -12.18 9.38 -13.28
CA PRO A 294 -12.53 9.25 -11.88
C PRO A 294 -12.06 10.45 -11.05
N ALA A 295 -13.00 11.08 -10.34
CA ALA A 295 -12.72 12.17 -9.42
C ALA A 295 -12.32 11.62 -8.04
N ASN A 296 -11.07 11.14 -7.93
CA ASN A 296 -10.56 10.44 -6.74
C ASN A 296 -10.05 11.35 -5.62
N GLU A 297 -10.07 12.66 -5.81
CA GLU A 297 -9.76 13.66 -4.79
C GLU A 297 -10.99 14.56 -4.58
N ASP A 298 -11.69 14.32 -3.47
CA ASP A 298 -12.90 15.04 -3.02
C ASP A 298 -14.01 15.24 -4.09
N GLY A 299 -14.03 14.39 -5.11
CA GLY A 299 -14.97 14.49 -6.22
C GLY A 299 -14.71 15.65 -7.19
N GLN A 300 -13.57 16.34 -7.07
CA GLN A 300 -13.23 17.52 -7.85
C GLN A 300 -12.19 17.24 -8.94
N THR A 301 -11.13 16.52 -8.62
CA THR A 301 -10.00 16.29 -9.55
C THR A 301 -9.74 14.80 -9.76
N THR A 302 -9.13 14.49 -10.90
CA THR A 302 -8.43 13.21 -11.07
C THR A 302 -6.98 13.41 -10.63
N LEU A 303 -6.60 12.81 -9.51
CA LEU A 303 -5.26 12.87 -8.94
C LEU A 303 -4.48 11.59 -9.27
N HIS A 304 -3.24 11.74 -9.76
CA HIS A 304 -2.28 10.66 -10.03
C HIS A 304 -2.83 9.53 -10.92
N GLY A 305 -3.72 9.88 -11.84
CA GLY A 305 -4.28 8.97 -12.84
C GLY A 305 -5.46 8.15 -12.35
N GLY A 306 -6.07 8.52 -11.22
CA GLY A 306 -7.30 7.91 -10.72
C GLY A 306 -7.08 6.91 -9.58
N LYS A 307 -8.18 6.28 -9.13
CA LYS A 307 -8.17 5.43 -7.94
C LYS A 307 -7.33 4.17 -8.14
N TRP A 308 -7.34 3.57 -9.33
CA TRP A 308 -6.52 2.40 -9.69
C TRP A 308 -5.55 2.72 -10.84
N GLY A 309 -4.93 3.90 -10.74
CA GLY A 309 -3.81 4.35 -11.57
C GLY A 309 -2.57 3.45 -11.47
N TYR A 310 -1.47 3.91 -12.03
CA TYR A 310 -0.27 3.09 -12.27
C TYR A 310 0.39 2.62 -10.97
N SER A 311 0.28 3.42 -9.92
CA SER A 311 0.83 3.16 -8.58
C SER A 311 0.17 1.96 -7.90
N ARG A 312 -1.10 1.69 -8.21
CA ARG A 312 -1.85 0.51 -7.72
C ARG A 312 -1.96 -0.61 -8.73
N ALA A 313 -1.28 -0.54 -9.88
CA ALA A 313 -1.26 -1.63 -10.86
C ALA A 313 -0.14 -2.64 -10.55
N GLY A 314 -0.35 -3.91 -10.85
CA GLY A 314 0.70 -4.94 -10.83
C GLY A 314 1.46 -4.96 -12.14
N TRP A 315 2.74 -4.60 -12.11
CA TRP A 315 3.61 -4.55 -13.28
C TRP A 315 4.33 -5.89 -13.52
N LYS A 316 4.60 -6.23 -14.78
CA LYS A 316 5.45 -7.39 -15.12
C LYS A 316 6.91 -7.05 -14.91
N ILE A 317 7.71 -7.97 -14.40
CA ILE A 317 9.17 -7.86 -14.51
C ILE A 317 9.56 -8.31 -15.91
N VAL A 318 10.05 -7.37 -16.70
CA VAL A 318 10.51 -7.57 -18.08
C VAL A 318 11.98 -7.99 -18.10
N GLU A 319 12.79 -7.40 -17.23
CA GLU A 319 14.21 -7.71 -17.09
C GLU A 319 14.65 -7.54 -15.63
N LYS A 320 15.52 -8.42 -15.16
CA LYS A 320 16.19 -8.30 -13.86
C LYS A 320 17.65 -8.73 -13.99
N LYS A 321 18.54 -7.85 -13.56
CA LYS A 321 20.00 -8.04 -13.41
C LYS A 321 20.41 -7.64 -11.99
N ALA A 322 21.70 -7.75 -11.66
CA ALA A 322 22.19 -7.37 -10.34
C ALA A 322 22.08 -5.86 -10.09
N GLU A 323 22.33 -5.03 -11.12
CA GLU A 323 22.33 -3.57 -11.03
C GLU A 323 21.08 -2.93 -11.65
N LYS A 324 20.16 -3.71 -12.22
CA LYS A 324 19.07 -3.21 -13.05
C LYS A 324 17.78 -4.01 -12.94
N VAL A 325 16.64 -3.32 -12.95
CA VAL A 325 15.31 -3.93 -13.09
C VAL A 325 14.46 -3.11 -14.05
N ILE A 326 13.70 -3.80 -14.91
CA ILE A 326 12.72 -3.19 -15.82
C ILE A 326 11.35 -3.80 -15.55
N PHE A 327 10.39 -2.93 -15.26
CA PHE A 327 8.98 -3.26 -15.13
C PHE A 327 8.21 -2.85 -16.40
N GLY A 328 7.18 -3.61 -16.75
CA GLY A 328 6.30 -3.33 -17.89
C GLY A 328 4.82 -3.37 -17.51
N LEU A 329 4.08 -2.34 -17.92
CA LEU A 329 2.64 -2.24 -17.74
C LEU A 329 1.96 -2.08 -19.10
N ARG A 330 0.97 -2.92 -19.37
CA ARG A 330 0.03 -2.73 -20.47
C ARG A 330 -1.26 -2.16 -19.89
N ASP A 331 -1.66 -1.00 -20.39
CA ASP A 331 -2.81 -0.26 -19.92
C ASP A 331 -3.83 -0.08 -21.05
N GLU A 332 -4.93 -0.82 -20.98
CA GLU A 332 -5.96 -0.91 -22.03
C GLU A 332 -7.09 0.10 -21.79
N GLY A 333 -6.72 1.35 -21.50
CA GLY A 333 -7.66 2.45 -21.27
C GLY A 333 -8.27 2.49 -19.87
N ALA A 334 -7.50 2.08 -18.86
CA ALA A 334 -8.01 2.11 -17.50
C ALA A 334 -8.28 3.53 -17.00
N GLU A 335 -9.12 3.63 -15.96
CA GLU A 335 -9.54 4.91 -15.35
C GLU A 335 -10.15 5.88 -16.38
N GLY A 336 -10.66 5.38 -17.51
CA GLY A 336 -11.34 6.19 -18.53
C GLY A 336 -10.41 6.86 -19.55
N PHE A 337 -9.09 6.70 -19.45
CA PHE A 337 -8.16 7.24 -20.45
C PHE A 337 -8.30 6.51 -21.79
N PRO A 338 -8.31 7.21 -22.94
CA PRO A 338 -8.46 6.58 -24.24
C PRO A 338 -7.21 5.80 -24.66
N GLY A 339 -7.39 4.79 -25.51
CA GLY A 339 -6.27 4.09 -26.14
C GLY A 339 -5.49 3.14 -25.21
N THR A 340 -4.77 2.22 -25.86
CA THR A 340 -3.89 1.28 -25.17
C THR A 340 -2.47 1.82 -25.10
N VAL A 341 -1.87 1.81 -23.92
CA VAL A 341 -0.50 2.26 -23.68
C VAL A 341 0.33 1.09 -23.16
N TYR A 342 1.54 0.94 -23.70
CA TYR A 342 2.56 0.08 -23.11
C TYR A 342 3.65 0.95 -22.49
N THR A 343 3.86 0.80 -21.19
CA THR A 343 4.79 1.59 -20.39
C THR A 343 5.88 0.71 -19.82
N LEU A 344 7.13 1.15 -19.95
CA LEU A 344 8.29 0.54 -19.30
C LEU A 344 8.81 1.48 -18.21
N ALA A 345 9.11 0.93 -17.03
CA ALA A 345 9.83 1.60 -15.96
C ALA A 345 11.14 0.90 -15.67
N SER A 346 12.27 1.56 -15.95
CA SER A 346 13.61 1.01 -15.79
C SER A 346 14.36 1.73 -14.68
N TYR A 347 14.95 0.96 -13.79
CA TYR A 347 15.81 1.43 -12.70
C TYR A 347 17.18 0.78 -12.83
N GLU A 348 18.23 1.58 -12.79
CA GLU A 348 19.61 1.13 -12.90
C GLU A 348 20.48 1.82 -11.85
N LEU A 349 21.30 1.06 -11.14
CA LEU A 349 22.13 1.54 -10.04
C LEU A 349 23.60 1.51 -10.45
N LEU A 350 24.15 2.68 -10.75
CA LEU A 350 25.53 2.87 -11.18
C LEU A 350 26.45 3.19 -10.00
N SER A 351 27.73 2.84 -10.13
CA SER A 351 28.81 3.19 -9.20
C SER A 351 29.71 4.30 -9.78
N HIS A 352 30.50 4.92 -8.90
CA HIS A 352 31.52 5.93 -9.22
C HIS A 352 31.07 7.10 -10.13
N PRO A 353 30.20 8.02 -9.67
CA PRO A 353 29.55 8.06 -8.35
C PRO A 353 28.29 7.17 -8.28
N THR A 354 27.82 6.90 -7.06
CA THR A 354 26.56 6.20 -6.80
C THR A 354 25.40 6.95 -7.45
N ARG A 355 24.71 6.36 -8.42
CA ARG A 355 23.60 6.99 -9.13
C ARG A 355 22.44 6.02 -9.32
N LEU A 356 21.24 6.44 -8.93
CA LEU A 356 20.01 5.77 -9.34
C LEU A 356 19.51 6.44 -10.62
N VAL A 357 19.57 5.73 -11.74
CA VAL A 357 19.03 6.17 -13.02
C VAL A 357 17.63 5.57 -13.17
N THR A 358 16.63 6.43 -13.29
CA THR A 358 15.23 6.03 -13.48
C THR A 358 14.77 6.53 -14.84
N SER A 359 14.06 5.69 -15.59
CA SER A 359 13.47 6.08 -16.87
C SER A 359 12.11 5.44 -17.10
N PHE A 360 11.17 6.23 -17.62
CA PHE A 360 9.86 5.76 -18.05
C PHE A 360 9.70 6.01 -19.55
N THR A 361 9.21 5.01 -20.28
CA THR A 361 8.89 5.14 -21.70
C THR A 361 7.51 4.60 -21.94
N SER A 362 6.63 5.40 -22.53
CA SER A 362 5.27 4.98 -22.87
C SER A 362 5.03 5.09 -24.36
N ARG A 363 4.45 4.05 -24.94
CA ARG A 363 4.03 4.01 -26.34
C ARG A 363 2.55 3.74 -26.42
N VAL A 364 1.84 4.62 -27.11
CA VAL A 364 0.46 4.36 -27.49
C VAL A 364 0.48 3.32 -28.60
N LEU A 365 -0.34 2.28 -28.45
CA LEU A 365 -0.44 1.23 -29.44
C LEU A 365 -1.49 1.60 -30.50
N PRO A 366 -1.23 1.32 -31.79
CA PRO A 366 -2.23 1.51 -32.84
C PRO A 366 -3.54 0.76 -32.55
N SER A 367 -4.67 1.35 -32.93
CA SER A 367 -6.02 0.78 -32.77
C SER A 367 -6.23 -0.49 -33.62
N THR A 368 -5.44 -0.65 -34.68
CA THR A 368 -5.43 -1.80 -35.59
C THR A 368 -4.07 -2.50 -35.49
N PRO A 369 -4.03 -3.85 -35.41
CA PRO A 369 -2.77 -4.58 -35.49
C PRO A 369 -2.07 -4.26 -36.82
N PRO A 370 -0.73 -4.25 -36.89
CA PRO A 370 -0.04 -4.03 -38.15
C PRO A 370 -0.56 -5.03 -39.18
N PRO A 371 -0.78 -4.61 -40.45
CA PRO A 371 -1.27 -5.52 -41.47
C PRO A 371 -0.38 -6.75 -41.52
N ALA A 372 -0.99 -7.94 -41.57
CA ALA A 372 -0.24 -9.18 -41.79
C ALA A 372 0.69 -8.99 -42.99
N ALA A 373 1.88 -9.61 -42.97
CA ALA A 373 2.91 -9.45 -44.01
C ALA A 373 2.43 -9.71 -45.46
N ASN A 374 1.20 -10.24 -45.63
CA ASN A 374 0.55 -10.55 -46.90
C ASN A 374 -0.78 -9.79 -47.11
N ALA A 375 -1.04 -8.68 -46.41
CA ALA A 375 -2.23 -7.88 -46.64
C ALA A 375 -2.17 -7.28 -48.07
N PRO A 376 -3.27 -7.32 -48.85
CA PRO A 376 -3.31 -6.69 -50.16
C PRO A 376 -3.01 -5.19 -50.02
N SER A 377 -2.27 -4.66 -50.99
CA SER A 377 -1.86 -3.26 -51.09
C SER A 377 -3.01 -2.29 -50.82
N LEU A 378 -2.73 -1.25 -50.03
CA LEU A 378 -3.64 -0.14 -49.70
C LEU A 378 -4.49 0.30 -50.91
N PRO A 379 -5.79 0.60 -50.72
CA PRO A 379 -6.61 1.18 -51.77
C PRO A 379 -5.98 2.48 -52.29
N SER A 380 -6.16 2.74 -53.58
CA SER A 380 -5.66 3.94 -54.27
C SER A 380 -6.09 5.23 -53.57
N PRO A 381 -5.32 6.33 -53.68
CA PRO A 381 -5.61 7.57 -52.97
C PRO A 381 -6.94 8.14 -53.48
N GLY A 382 -7.95 8.12 -52.61
CA GLY A 382 -9.31 8.57 -52.89
C GLY A 382 -10.08 8.79 -51.59
N ASP A 383 -10.08 10.05 -51.16
CA ASP A 383 -11.12 10.78 -50.41
C ASP A 383 -11.57 10.39 -49.00
N ASP A 384 -11.08 9.31 -48.38
CA ASP A 384 -11.26 9.11 -46.92
C ASP A 384 -9.97 9.45 -46.16
N PRO A 385 -10.00 10.39 -45.18
CA PRO A 385 -8.84 10.62 -44.32
C PRO A 385 -8.50 9.30 -43.61
N LEU A 386 -7.21 8.94 -43.61
CA LEU A 386 -6.72 7.84 -42.79
C LEU A 386 -7.22 8.07 -41.35
N PRO A 387 -7.73 7.03 -40.66
CA PRO A 387 -8.22 7.20 -39.29
C PRO A 387 -7.10 7.83 -38.47
N GLU A 388 -7.39 8.94 -37.79
CA GLU A 388 -6.41 9.60 -36.93
C GLU A 388 -5.86 8.58 -35.92
N GLU A 389 -4.53 8.57 -35.75
CA GLU A 389 -3.90 7.69 -34.79
C GLU A 389 -4.45 7.96 -33.37
N PRO A 390 -4.67 6.91 -32.56
CA PRO A 390 -5.18 7.10 -31.21
C PRO A 390 -4.22 7.98 -30.40
N LYS A 391 -4.76 9.01 -29.75
CA LYS A 391 -4.04 9.90 -28.85
C LYS A 391 -4.53 9.73 -27.41
N THR A 392 -3.64 9.89 -26.44
CA THR A 392 -3.97 9.92 -25.02
C THR A 392 -3.02 10.82 -24.26
N PRO A 393 -3.48 11.48 -23.19
CA PRO A 393 -2.57 12.20 -22.33
C PRO A 393 -1.71 11.23 -21.53
N ILE A 394 -0.42 11.58 -21.38
CA ILE A 394 0.54 10.82 -20.56
C ILE A 394 1.42 11.82 -19.82
N MET A 395 1.50 11.67 -18.50
CA MET A 395 2.46 12.37 -17.66
C MET A 395 2.79 11.42 -16.51
N LEU A 396 4.04 10.99 -16.39
CA LEU A 396 4.47 10.08 -15.34
C LEU A 396 5.38 10.80 -14.37
N SER A 397 5.40 10.32 -13.14
CA SER A 397 6.34 10.75 -12.10
C SER A 397 6.66 9.58 -11.17
N SER A 398 7.69 9.75 -10.36
CA SER A 398 8.08 8.82 -9.30
C SER A 398 7.86 9.49 -7.96
N HIS A 399 6.93 8.96 -7.16
CA HIS A 399 6.49 9.61 -5.92
C HIS A 399 7.37 9.24 -4.71
N VAL A 400 8.68 9.43 -4.84
CA VAL A 400 9.68 9.08 -3.81
C VAL A 400 9.79 10.20 -2.77
N TYR A 401 9.68 9.83 -1.50
CA TYR A 401 9.85 10.72 -0.36
C TYR A 401 11.24 10.55 0.23
N TRP A 402 12.02 11.62 0.25
CA TRP A 402 13.42 11.63 0.64
C TRP A 402 13.62 12.16 2.07
N ASN A 403 14.47 11.46 2.82
CA ASN A 403 15.08 11.91 4.07
C ASN A 403 16.51 11.35 4.13
N LEU A 404 17.50 12.19 3.84
CA LEU A 404 18.91 11.82 3.71
C LEU A 404 19.56 11.40 5.03
N ASP A 405 18.93 11.68 6.17
CA ASP A 405 19.37 11.20 7.48
C ASP A 405 18.90 9.78 7.80
N GLY A 406 17.94 9.24 7.03
CA GLY A 406 17.23 8.02 7.41
C GLY A 406 16.62 8.12 8.82
N TYR A 407 16.12 9.32 9.15
CA TYR A 407 15.56 9.67 10.46
C TYR A 407 16.53 9.57 11.66
N GLN A 408 17.84 9.44 11.40
CA GLN A 408 18.84 9.40 12.47
C GLN A 408 19.25 10.80 12.89
N LYS A 409 19.37 11.00 14.20
CA LYS A 409 19.91 12.22 14.79
C LYS A 409 21.40 12.06 15.09
N ASP A 410 22.12 13.17 15.11
CA ASP A 410 23.49 13.22 15.63
C ASP A 410 23.53 13.28 17.16
N GLU A 411 24.75 13.31 17.71
CA GLU A 411 25.00 13.37 19.16
C GLU A 411 24.45 14.65 19.80
N ASP A 412 24.39 15.75 19.03
CA ASP A 412 23.83 17.03 19.45
C ASP A 412 22.31 17.12 19.25
N GLY A 413 21.69 16.05 18.72
CA GLY A 413 20.25 15.93 18.49
C GLY A 413 19.74 16.57 17.21
N ALA A 414 20.63 17.08 16.34
CA ALA A 414 20.31 17.62 15.03
C ALA A 414 20.13 16.49 13.99
N GLY A 415 19.37 16.77 12.93
CA GLY A 415 19.07 15.80 11.88
C GLY A 415 17.86 14.93 12.18
N GLY A 416 17.65 13.96 11.32
CA GLY A 416 16.54 13.01 11.40
C GLY A 416 15.21 13.57 10.89
N SER A 417 15.20 14.82 10.40
CA SER A 417 14.05 15.46 9.77
C SER A 417 14.49 16.18 8.50
N ALA A 418 13.71 16.08 7.43
CA ALA A 418 13.93 16.85 6.21
C ALA A 418 13.93 18.36 6.45
N ARG A 419 13.30 18.85 7.53
CA ARG A 419 13.39 20.26 7.95
C ARG A 419 14.84 20.77 8.09
N ASP A 420 15.76 19.90 8.51
CA ASP A 420 17.17 20.25 8.69
C ASP A 420 17.97 20.18 7.39
N HIS A 421 17.36 19.69 6.30
CA HIS A 421 18.02 19.57 5.02
C HIS A 421 18.10 20.91 4.33
N GLU A 422 19.20 21.12 3.62
CA GLU A 422 19.43 22.24 2.72
C GLU A 422 18.99 21.88 1.32
N MET A 423 18.34 22.81 0.63
CA MET A 423 17.85 22.56 -0.72
C MET A 423 18.13 23.74 -1.66
N TRP A 424 18.61 23.40 -2.85
CA TRP A 424 18.71 24.30 -3.99
C TRP A 424 17.99 23.72 -5.19
N ALA A 425 17.31 24.56 -5.96
CA ALA A 425 16.69 24.20 -7.23
C ALA A 425 16.89 25.31 -8.25
N GLU A 426 17.18 24.94 -9.50
CA GLU A 426 17.29 25.89 -10.61
C GLU A 426 15.92 26.32 -11.14
N ALA A 427 15.09 26.85 -10.25
CA ALA A 427 13.75 27.28 -10.56
C ALA A 427 13.53 28.72 -10.08
N ARG A 428 13.11 29.59 -10.99
CA ARG A 428 12.76 30.99 -10.69
C ARG A 428 11.32 31.33 -11.06
N ARG A 429 10.57 30.34 -11.54
CA ARG A 429 9.13 30.41 -11.78
C ARG A 429 8.44 29.20 -11.15
N SER A 430 7.15 29.33 -10.90
CA SER A 430 6.30 28.25 -10.40
C SER A 430 5.03 28.14 -11.24
N VAL A 431 4.33 27.02 -11.11
CA VAL A 431 2.93 26.91 -11.56
C VAL A 431 2.05 27.51 -10.47
N GLU A 432 1.31 28.57 -10.77
CA GLU A 432 0.33 29.13 -9.84
C GLU A 432 -0.86 28.17 -9.72
N VAL A 433 -1.27 27.88 -8.49
CA VAL A 433 -2.42 27.04 -8.18
C VAL A 433 -3.43 27.80 -7.33
N ASP A 434 -4.69 27.38 -7.38
CA ASP A 434 -5.73 27.87 -6.49
C ASP A 434 -5.73 27.15 -5.12
N GLY A 435 -6.73 27.43 -4.28
CA GLY A 435 -6.86 26.84 -2.95
C GLY A 435 -7.11 25.33 -2.94
N GLU A 436 -7.51 24.75 -4.07
CA GLU A 436 -7.71 23.31 -4.28
C GLU A 436 -6.51 22.67 -5.00
N LEU A 437 -5.41 23.43 -5.14
CA LEU A 437 -4.17 23.02 -5.79
C LEU A 437 -4.31 22.75 -7.30
N ILE A 438 -5.30 23.36 -7.95
CA ILE A 438 -5.50 23.28 -9.40
C ILE A 438 -4.75 24.43 -10.09
N PRO A 439 -3.96 24.17 -11.15
CA PRO A 439 -3.28 25.23 -11.89
C PRO A 439 -4.22 26.30 -12.46
N THR A 440 -3.88 27.57 -12.24
CA THR A 440 -4.67 28.72 -12.73
C THR A 440 -4.35 29.12 -14.18
N GLY A 441 -3.34 28.48 -14.78
CA GLY A 441 -2.77 28.84 -16.07
C GLY A 441 -1.62 29.86 -15.99
N LYS A 442 -1.39 30.50 -14.83
CA LYS A 442 -0.30 31.47 -14.68
C LYS A 442 1.02 30.80 -14.27
N LEU A 443 2.12 31.32 -14.83
CA LEU A 443 3.49 30.87 -14.55
C LEU A 443 4.33 32.02 -13.95
N PRO A 444 4.02 32.51 -12.74
CA PRO A 444 4.66 33.69 -12.16
C PRO A 444 6.14 33.44 -11.84
N SER A 445 6.92 34.53 -11.84
CA SER A 445 8.24 34.53 -11.22
C SER A 445 8.13 34.37 -9.71
N ILE A 446 9.00 33.54 -9.13
CA ILE A 446 9.11 33.33 -7.69
C ILE A 446 9.79 34.57 -7.08
N PRO A 447 9.13 35.28 -6.14
CA PRO A 447 9.75 36.40 -5.46
C PRO A 447 10.98 35.95 -4.67
N ARG A 448 12.04 36.78 -4.71
CA ARG A 448 13.28 36.53 -3.96
C ARG A 448 12.98 36.36 -2.48
N ASP A 449 13.65 35.41 -1.85
CA ASP A 449 13.55 35.09 -0.42
C ASP A 449 12.18 34.54 0.04
N SER A 450 11.21 34.38 -0.87
CA SER A 450 9.93 33.74 -0.56
C SER A 450 10.08 32.26 -0.17
N ALA A 451 9.00 31.68 0.33
CA ALA A 451 8.93 30.27 0.71
C ALA A 451 9.24 29.29 -0.44
N LEU A 452 8.98 29.69 -1.69
CA LEU A 452 9.28 28.87 -2.88
C LEU A 452 10.64 29.22 -3.51
N ASP A 453 11.38 30.23 -3.02
CA ASP A 453 12.69 30.59 -3.58
C ASP A 453 13.81 29.68 -3.05
N PHE A 454 14.05 28.59 -3.77
CA PHE A 454 15.20 27.69 -3.59
C PHE A 454 16.35 27.99 -4.56
N SER A 455 16.28 29.08 -5.32
CA SER A 455 17.32 29.44 -6.31
C SER A 455 18.53 30.14 -5.69
N ALA A 456 18.34 30.67 -4.49
CA ALA A 456 19.30 31.43 -3.70
C ALA A 456 20.32 30.56 -2.98
N LEU A 457 21.59 30.94 -3.04
CA LEU A 457 22.56 30.60 -1.99
C LEU A 457 22.56 31.69 -0.93
N LEU A 458 22.81 31.28 0.32
CA LEU A 458 23.08 32.17 1.45
C LEU A 458 24.44 32.86 1.28
N GLU A 459 24.74 33.87 2.10
CA GLU A 459 26.00 34.63 2.02
C GLU A 459 27.24 33.75 2.21
N ASP A 460 27.12 32.67 2.98
CA ASP A 460 28.17 31.67 3.22
C ASP A 460 28.27 30.61 2.10
N GLY A 461 27.45 30.72 1.05
CA GLY A 461 27.44 29.81 -0.09
C GLY A 461 26.59 28.55 0.10
N ARG A 462 25.93 28.37 1.26
CA ARG A 462 25.04 27.22 1.52
C ARG A 462 23.65 27.42 0.94
N CYS A 463 22.88 26.34 0.83
CA CYS A 463 21.48 26.44 0.44
C CYS A 463 20.63 26.73 1.68
N ALA A 464 19.44 27.30 1.48
CA ALA A 464 18.49 27.49 2.58
C ALA A 464 18.00 26.14 3.12
N THR A 465 17.80 26.04 4.44
CA THR A 465 17.17 24.85 5.03
C THR A 465 15.69 24.81 4.72
N LEU A 466 15.11 23.62 4.62
CA LEU A 466 13.66 23.48 4.45
C LEU A 466 12.90 24.15 5.61
N ALA A 467 13.40 24.05 6.85
CA ALA A 467 12.83 24.76 8.00
C ALA A 467 12.72 26.28 7.78
N SER A 468 13.80 26.92 7.28
CA SER A 468 13.83 28.37 7.03
C SER A 468 12.81 28.82 5.99
N LYS A 469 12.35 27.92 5.12
CA LYS A 469 11.30 28.17 4.14
C LYS A 469 9.92 27.82 4.68
N LEU A 470 9.79 26.67 5.36
CA LEU A 470 8.54 26.13 5.89
C LEU A 470 7.97 26.95 7.07
N ASP A 471 8.81 27.71 7.77
CA ASP A 471 8.40 28.52 8.92
C ASP A 471 7.97 29.95 8.53
N LEU A 472 8.04 30.29 7.24
CA LEU A 472 7.54 31.55 6.70
C LEU A 472 6.00 31.55 6.67
N ASP A 473 5.38 32.70 6.96
CA ASP A 473 3.92 32.86 6.99
C ASP A 473 3.28 32.60 5.61
N GLU A 474 4.04 32.87 4.54
CA GLU A 474 3.67 32.63 3.14
C GLU A 474 3.34 31.17 2.86
N THR A 475 3.80 30.22 3.67
CA THR A 475 3.50 28.79 3.50
C THR A 475 2.07 28.43 3.86
N LYS A 476 1.32 29.33 4.51
CA LYS A 476 -0.12 29.16 4.75
C LYS A 476 -0.86 29.28 3.42
N GLY A 477 -1.48 28.19 2.98
CA GLY A 477 -2.23 28.11 1.72
C GLY A 477 -1.43 27.58 0.53
N LEU A 478 -0.10 27.48 0.61
CA LEU A 478 0.71 26.92 -0.50
C LEU A 478 0.44 25.44 -0.76
N CYS A 479 0.04 24.70 0.28
CA CYS A 479 -0.40 23.31 0.17
C CYS A 479 -1.93 23.13 0.23
N GLY A 480 -2.67 24.15 -0.19
CA GLY A 480 -4.12 24.15 -0.26
C GLY A 480 -4.79 24.83 0.94
N ASN A 481 -6.10 24.97 0.85
CA ASN A 481 -6.93 25.67 1.83
C ASN A 481 -6.71 25.15 3.25
N GLY A 482 -6.33 26.04 4.18
CA GLY A 482 -6.09 25.69 5.59
C GLY A 482 -4.84 24.85 5.84
N CYS A 483 -3.97 24.65 4.83
CA CYS A 483 -2.73 23.91 4.95
C CYS A 483 -1.53 24.85 5.22
N THR A 484 -0.48 24.34 5.87
CA THR A 484 0.80 25.05 6.05
C THR A 484 1.95 24.12 5.69
N GLY A 485 2.68 24.48 4.64
CA GLY A 485 3.74 23.68 4.03
C GLY A 485 3.83 23.95 2.52
N ILE A 486 4.57 23.10 1.81
CA ILE A 486 4.79 23.25 0.36
C ILE A 486 4.21 22.02 -0.37
N ASP A 487 3.45 22.28 -1.43
CA ASP A 487 2.85 21.29 -2.35
C ASP A 487 2.72 21.92 -3.76
N ASN A 488 3.84 22.35 -4.32
CA ASN A 488 3.86 23.24 -5.50
C ASN A 488 4.90 22.79 -6.53
N ALA A 489 4.60 23.06 -7.80
CA ALA A 489 5.51 22.83 -8.91
C ALA A 489 6.41 24.03 -9.17
N LEU A 490 7.72 23.78 -9.20
CA LEU A 490 8.76 24.73 -9.55
C LEU A 490 9.29 24.43 -10.95
N ILE A 491 9.36 25.45 -11.79
CA ILE A 491 9.71 25.33 -13.21
C ILE A 491 11.22 25.52 -13.37
N TYR A 492 11.88 24.56 -14.02
CA TYR A 492 13.29 24.69 -14.36
C TYR A 492 13.47 25.67 -15.52
N ASP A 493 14.02 26.85 -15.22
CA ASP A 493 14.19 27.93 -16.20
C ASP A 493 15.47 27.75 -17.02
N ARG A 494 15.52 26.65 -17.78
CA ARG A 494 16.65 26.34 -18.66
C ARG A 494 16.24 26.48 -20.14
N PRO A 495 17.03 27.16 -20.98
CA PRO A 495 16.94 26.96 -22.43
C PRO A 495 17.28 25.49 -22.73
N GLU A 496 16.81 24.94 -23.86
CA GLU A 496 16.91 23.52 -24.31
C GLU A 496 18.31 22.86 -24.25
N ARG A 497 19.36 23.54 -23.78
CA ARG A 497 20.68 22.98 -23.53
C ARG A 497 20.62 21.87 -22.49
N ASN A 498 20.66 20.66 -23.04
CA ASN A 498 21.14 19.42 -22.43
C ASN A 498 20.67 19.21 -20.98
N HIS A 499 19.36 19.04 -20.82
CA HIS A 499 18.67 18.61 -19.59
C HIS A 499 19.32 17.39 -18.90
N THR A 500 20.26 16.71 -19.57
CA THR A 500 20.96 15.51 -19.09
C THR A 500 22.32 15.76 -18.46
N GLN A 501 22.90 16.97 -18.52
CA GLN A 501 24.29 17.22 -18.07
C GLN A 501 24.39 17.86 -16.68
N ASP A 502 23.63 18.93 -16.42
CA ASP A 502 23.76 19.70 -15.18
C ASP A 502 22.66 19.35 -14.18
N SER A 503 23.02 19.25 -12.89
CA SER A 503 22.07 19.04 -11.80
C SER A 503 21.09 20.22 -11.70
N VAL A 504 19.79 19.95 -11.70
CA VAL A 504 18.72 20.97 -11.58
C VAL A 504 18.26 21.16 -10.14
N LEU A 505 18.59 20.21 -9.26
CA LEU A 505 18.19 20.21 -7.87
C LEU A 505 19.28 19.55 -7.03
N ARG A 506 19.45 20.08 -5.83
CA ARG A 506 20.31 19.53 -4.79
C ARG A 506 19.56 19.50 -3.46
N LEU A 507 19.59 18.36 -2.79
CA LEU A 507 19.13 18.20 -1.41
C LEU A 507 20.32 17.69 -0.59
N GLN A 508 20.55 18.28 0.57
CA GLN A 508 21.73 18.02 1.39
C GLN A 508 21.33 17.85 2.85
N SER A 509 21.84 16.82 3.53
CA SER A 509 21.78 16.74 4.98
C SER A 509 23.11 17.17 5.59
N PRO A 510 23.16 18.38 6.20
CA PRO A 510 24.32 18.84 6.93
C PRO A 510 24.39 18.26 8.35
N SER A 511 23.40 17.53 8.87
CA SER A 511 23.30 17.15 10.30
C SER A 511 23.37 15.65 10.58
N SER A 512 23.68 14.81 9.58
CA SER A 512 23.92 13.36 9.77
C SER A 512 25.22 13.02 10.53
N GLY A 513 25.50 13.64 11.67
CA GLY A 513 26.40 13.19 12.75
C GLY A 513 27.83 12.73 12.44
N ILE A 514 28.38 12.92 11.23
CA ILE A 514 29.77 13.01 10.72
C ILE A 514 29.58 13.28 9.22
N ARG A 515 29.36 14.54 8.86
CA ARG A 515 28.45 15.01 7.78
C ARG A 515 28.98 14.76 6.35
N SER A 516 28.13 14.30 5.41
CA SER A 516 27.17 15.13 4.65
C SER A 516 26.65 14.37 3.41
N LEU A 517 25.47 13.77 3.45
CA LEU A 517 24.90 13.13 2.26
C LEU A 517 24.28 14.20 1.36
N SER A 518 24.66 14.21 0.09
CA SER A 518 24.09 15.04 -0.96
C SER A 518 23.37 14.16 -1.96
N LEU A 519 22.17 14.59 -2.33
CA LEU A 519 21.42 14.11 -3.47
C LEU A 519 21.40 15.22 -4.51
N GLN A 520 21.92 14.93 -5.71
CA GLN A 520 21.80 15.80 -6.88
C GLN A 520 20.91 15.15 -7.92
N VAL A 521 20.03 15.92 -8.54
CA VAL A 521 19.08 15.42 -9.54
C VAL A 521 19.37 16.04 -10.89
N ARG A 522 19.49 15.20 -11.92
CA ARG A 522 19.44 15.56 -13.34
C ARG A 522 18.16 14.98 -13.92
N THR A 523 17.49 15.69 -14.83
CA THR A 523 16.21 15.21 -15.38
C THR A 523 15.90 15.84 -16.72
N ASN A 524 15.19 15.11 -17.58
CA ASN A 524 14.61 15.68 -18.80
C ASN A 524 13.24 16.35 -18.57
N GLN A 525 12.74 16.36 -17.33
CA GLN A 525 11.46 16.97 -17.00
C GLN A 525 11.59 18.49 -16.88
N PRO A 526 10.54 19.25 -17.28
CA PRO A 526 10.55 20.71 -17.25
C PRO A 526 10.34 21.29 -15.85
N LEU A 527 9.79 20.51 -14.91
CA LEU A 527 9.49 20.97 -13.57
C LEU A 527 9.71 19.89 -12.52
N VAL A 528 9.76 20.34 -11.28
CA VAL A 528 9.71 19.49 -10.08
C VAL A 528 8.53 19.89 -9.23
N HIS A 529 7.70 18.93 -8.87
CA HIS A 529 6.69 19.10 -7.84
C HIS A 529 7.29 18.72 -6.47
N LEU A 530 7.15 19.63 -5.52
CA LEU A 530 7.67 19.47 -4.16
C LEU A 530 6.52 19.33 -3.18
N TYR A 531 6.43 18.18 -2.52
CA TYR A 531 5.50 17.94 -1.42
C TYR A 531 6.23 17.65 -0.12
N THR A 532 6.05 18.50 0.88
CA THR A 532 6.81 18.44 2.14
C THR A 532 6.06 17.72 3.25
N THR A 533 5.34 16.63 2.97
CA THR A 533 4.65 15.79 3.99
C THR A 533 3.76 16.60 4.95
N ASN A 534 3.00 17.55 4.39
CA ASN A 534 2.31 18.60 5.14
C ASN A 534 1.28 18.09 6.15
N THR A 535 0.70 16.92 5.89
CA THR A 535 -0.40 16.33 6.66
C THR A 535 0.04 15.16 7.55
N PHE A 536 1.31 14.74 7.44
CA PHE A 536 1.85 13.60 8.17
C PHE A 536 1.86 13.90 9.67
N ARG A 537 1.50 12.91 10.48
CA ARG A 537 1.44 13.03 11.95
C ARG A 537 1.45 11.65 12.60
N ALA A 538 1.71 11.63 13.90
CA ALA A 538 1.67 10.41 14.70
C ALA A 538 0.36 9.64 14.51
N GLY A 539 0.46 8.32 14.41
CA GLY A 539 -0.66 7.41 14.17
C GLY A 539 -1.06 7.24 12.70
N LEU A 540 -0.55 8.05 11.77
CA LEU A 540 -0.84 7.87 10.34
C LEU A 540 0.07 6.80 9.72
N TYR A 541 1.33 7.15 9.50
CA TYR A 541 2.25 6.30 8.74
C TYR A 541 3.38 5.83 9.65
N ALA A 542 3.42 4.53 9.94
CA ALA A 542 4.48 3.96 10.76
C ALA A 542 5.81 4.06 10.02
N ARG A 543 6.88 4.45 10.73
CA ARG A 543 8.24 4.40 10.19
C ARG A 543 8.62 2.96 9.87
N LYS A 544 9.48 2.76 8.88
CA LYS A 544 10.23 1.51 8.73
C LYS A 544 11.12 1.27 9.94
N ASP A 545 11.43 0.01 10.23
CA ASP A 545 12.38 -0.37 11.27
C ASP A 545 13.78 0.22 11.00
N SER A 546 14.15 0.39 9.73
CA SER A 546 15.36 1.10 9.28
C SER A 546 15.42 2.58 9.68
N HIS A 547 14.27 3.20 9.99
CA HIS A 547 14.12 4.61 10.34
C HIS A 547 13.85 4.84 11.83
N LEU A 548 13.87 3.78 12.64
CA LEU A 548 13.87 3.91 14.09
C LEU A 548 15.25 4.33 14.59
N PRO A 549 15.37 4.97 15.77
CA PRO A 549 16.66 5.32 16.33
C PRO A 549 17.57 4.10 16.46
N ARG A 550 18.83 4.24 16.06
CA ARG A 550 19.85 3.18 16.14
C ARG A 550 19.86 2.48 17.49
N GLY A 551 19.81 1.15 17.45
CA GLY A 551 19.89 0.29 18.63
C GLY A 551 18.59 0.16 19.42
N LYS A 552 17.52 0.90 19.07
CA LYS A 552 16.20 0.71 19.66
C LYS A 552 15.37 -0.26 18.86
N LYS A 553 14.58 -1.08 19.57
CA LYS A 553 13.42 -1.76 18.97
C LYS A 553 12.22 -0.83 18.98
N ARG A 554 11.20 -1.15 18.18
CA ARG A 554 9.97 -0.36 18.10
C ARG A 554 9.29 -0.22 19.47
N GLU A 555 9.33 -1.26 20.29
CA GLU A 555 8.76 -1.25 21.65
C GLU A 555 9.44 -0.21 22.57
N ASP A 556 10.72 0.08 22.33
CA ASP A 556 11.54 1.01 23.13
C ASP A 556 11.48 2.46 22.61
N CYS A 557 10.82 2.68 21.47
CA CYS A 557 10.69 3.99 20.86
C CYS A 557 9.61 4.83 21.55
N VAL A 558 9.84 6.14 21.64
CA VAL A 558 8.75 7.09 21.96
C VAL A 558 7.81 7.22 20.76
N GLU A 559 6.60 7.76 20.96
CA GLU A 559 5.62 7.82 19.87
C GLU A 559 6.15 8.59 18.65
N GLU A 560 6.85 9.71 18.85
CA GLU A 560 7.40 10.55 17.78
C GLU A 560 8.45 9.81 16.92
N GLU A 561 9.10 8.79 17.49
CA GLU A 561 10.10 7.95 16.81
C GLU A 561 9.44 6.83 15.98
N LYS A 562 8.17 6.48 16.24
CA LYS A 562 7.46 5.37 15.56
C LYS A 562 6.76 5.80 14.28
N TRP A 563 6.51 7.09 14.08
CA TRP A 563 5.66 7.60 13.00
C TRP A 563 6.40 8.62 12.12
N TYR A 564 6.10 8.64 10.82
CA TYR A 564 6.52 9.73 9.95
C TYR A 564 5.75 11.01 10.34
N GLY A 565 6.50 12.07 10.63
CA GLY A 565 5.95 13.35 11.12
C GLY A 565 5.78 14.39 10.01
N LYS A 566 5.08 15.47 10.36
CA LYS A 566 4.91 16.64 9.48
C LYS A 566 6.26 17.19 9.05
N ASN A 567 6.41 17.48 7.76
CA ASN A 567 7.64 18.01 7.16
C ASN A 567 8.90 17.17 7.42
N SER A 568 8.75 15.90 7.79
CA SER A 568 9.89 15.05 8.10
C SER A 568 10.54 14.41 6.86
N ALA A 569 9.90 14.56 5.70
CA ALA A 569 10.42 14.16 4.39
C ALA A 569 9.93 15.12 3.30
N VAL A 570 10.59 15.08 2.14
CA VAL A 570 10.19 15.82 0.93
C VAL A 570 10.03 14.86 -0.24
N ALA A 571 8.88 14.87 -0.89
CA ALA A 571 8.71 14.25 -2.20
C ALA A 571 9.31 15.16 -3.27
N ILE A 572 10.14 14.57 -4.14
CA ILE A 572 10.79 15.27 -5.26
C ILE A 572 10.32 14.58 -6.54
N GLU A 573 9.25 15.11 -7.10
CA GLU A 573 8.53 14.54 -8.23
C GLU A 573 8.95 15.27 -9.50
N GLN A 574 9.91 14.70 -10.23
CA GLN A 574 10.25 15.20 -11.57
C GLN A 574 9.07 14.90 -12.48
N GLU A 575 8.42 15.90 -13.06
CA GLU A 575 7.21 15.67 -13.87
C GLU A 575 6.99 16.75 -14.94
N GLY A 576 5.97 16.51 -15.77
CA GLY A 576 5.54 17.45 -16.79
C GLY A 576 4.62 18.53 -16.23
N TRP A 577 3.92 19.20 -17.13
CA TRP A 577 3.03 20.32 -16.81
C TRP A 577 1.70 19.84 -16.20
N ILE A 578 1.49 20.12 -14.92
CA ILE A 578 0.26 19.79 -14.18
C ILE A 578 -0.94 20.42 -14.88
N ASP A 579 -2.00 19.64 -15.13
CA ASP A 579 -3.22 20.12 -15.79
C ASP A 579 -3.03 20.80 -17.17
N ALA A 580 -1.95 20.49 -17.89
CA ALA A 580 -1.72 21.01 -19.25
C ALA A 580 -2.83 20.67 -20.26
N LEU A 581 -3.73 19.75 -19.92
CA LEU A 581 -4.94 19.46 -20.68
C LEU A 581 -5.88 20.67 -20.78
N HIS A 582 -5.85 21.58 -19.81
CA HIS A 582 -6.67 22.79 -19.78
C HIS A 582 -5.91 24.07 -20.13
N HIS A 583 -4.57 24.02 -20.17
CA HIS A 583 -3.70 25.16 -20.51
C HIS A 583 -2.73 24.91 -21.69
N PRO A 584 -3.09 24.13 -22.73
CA PRO A 584 -2.12 23.70 -23.73
C PRO A 584 -1.61 24.85 -24.60
N LYS A 585 -2.43 25.88 -24.85
CA LYS A 585 -2.06 27.04 -25.69
C LYS A 585 -1.28 28.07 -24.90
N GLU A 586 -1.69 28.31 -23.67
CA GLU A 586 -1.09 29.25 -22.73
C GLU A 586 0.36 28.85 -22.41
N TRP A 587 0.64 27.56 -22.36
CA TRP A 587 1.96 27.02 -22.03
C TRP A 587 2.75 26.51 -23.23
N ASP A 588 2.15 26.47 -24.43
CA ASP A 588 2.74 25.88 -25.65
C ASP A 588 3.19 24.42 -25.44
N VAL A 589 2.29 23.62 -24.87
CA VAL A 589 2.53 22.21 -24.51
C VAL A 589 1.44 21.36 -25.12
N ASP A 590 1.84 20.34 -25.87
CA ASP A 590 0.94 19.25 -26.29
C ASP A 590 1.08 18.07 -25.30
N PRO A 591 0.10 17.82 -24.41
CA PRO A 591 0.14 16.73 -23.45
C PRO A 591 -0.26 15.37 -24.06
N PHE A 592 -0.64 15.30 -25.34
CA PHE A 592 -1.13 14.10 -25.99
C PHE A 592 -0.04 13.34 -26.76
N TYR A 593 0.01 12.03 -26.54
CA TYR A 593 0.97 11.12 -27.16
C TYR A 593 0.26 10.16 -28.09
N SER A 594 0.98 9.64 -29.10
CA SER A 594 0.47 8.75 -30.14
C SER A 594 1.50 7.66 -30.48
N PRO A 595 1.19 6.67 -31.32
CA PRO A 595 2.19 5.74 -31.85
C PRO A 595 3.41 6.44 -32.46
N ALA A 596 3.21 7.55 -33.19
CA ALA A 596 4.27 8.35 -33.77
C ALA A 596 5.03 9.26 -32.77
N ARG A 597 4.43 9.59 -31.61
CA ARG A 597 5.03 10.46 -30.58
C ARG A 597 5.11 9.71 -29.23
N PRO A 598 6.17 8.93 -28.97
CA PRO A 598 6.33 8.24 -27.70
C PRO A 598 6.64 9.20 -26.55
N TYR A 599 6.18 8.86 -25.35
CA TYR A 599 6.51 9.60 -24.12
C TYR A 599 7.84 9.12 -23.55
N GLN A 600 8.66 10.05 -23.04
CA GLN A 600 9.92 9.76 -22.38
C GLN A 600 10.08 10.60 -21.11
N TRP A 601 10.45 9.92 -20.04
CA TRP A 601 10.81 10.50 -18.75
C TRP A 601 12.13 9.89 -18.30
N TRP A 602 13.05 10.72 -17.82
CA TRP A 602 14.35 10.30 -17.32
C TRP A 602 14.79 11.20 -16.18
N SER A 603 15.26 10.60 -15.11
CA SER A 603 15.95 11.30 -14.02
C SER A 603 17.10 10.46 -13.47
N GLU A 604 18.18 11.13 -13.09
CA GLU A 604 19.33 10.54 -12.39
C GLU A 604 19.47 11.19 -11.02
N TYR A 605 19.55 10.35 -9.99
CA TYR A 605 19.70 10.73 -8.59
C TYR A 605 21.12 10.33 -8.16
N GLU A 606 22.04 11.29 -8.16
CA GLU A 606 23.44 11.10 -7.78
C GLU A 606 23.62 11.34 -6.27
N PHE A 607 24.21 10.35 -5.60
CA PHE A 607 24.53 10.42 -4.18
C PHE A 607 26.02 10.59 -3.98
N SER A 608 26.39 11.57 -3.16
CA SER A 608 27.77 11.80 -2.77
C SER A 608 27.88 12.23 -1.31
N THR A 609 29.07 12.12 -0.77
CA THR A 609 29.42 12.75 0.51
C THR A 609 30.21 14.04 0.25
N TYR A 610 29.99 15.09 1.05
CA TYR A 610 30.72 16.36 0.91
C TYR A 610 31.25 16.89 2.26
N ASP A 611 32.27 17.76 2.20
CA ASP A 611 32.79 18.48 3.37
C ASP A 611 31.95 19.74 3.62
N VAL A 612 31.52 19.94 4.89
CA VAL A 612 30.73 21.12 5.33
C VAL A 612 31.63 22.32 5.53
#